data_AF-A0A9D8KE78-F1
#
_entry.id   AF-A0A9D8KE78-F1
#
_cell.length_a   1.000
_cell.length_b   1.000
_cell.length_c   1.000
_cell.angle_alpha   90.00
_cell.angle_beta   90.00
_cell.angle_gamma   90.00
#
_symmetry.space_group_name_H-M   'P 1'
#
loop_
_entity.id
_entity.type
_entity.pdbx_description
1 polymer ?
#
loop_
_entity_poly.entity_id
_entity_poly.type
_entity_poly.pdbx_seq_one_letter_code
_entity_poly.pdbx_strand_id
1 'polypeptide(L)' 'MRYIPMGLIRLYQKTLSPDHSPLMMRLLSHGVCRFYPTCSEYTYQAVEKYGIVKGGWLGLKRIVRCNPFNPGGIDPVP' A
#
# COMPACT_ATOMS: atom_id res chain seq x y z
N MET A 1 -27.77 -2.60 11.13
CA MET A 1 -27.42 -3.92 10.56
C MET A 1 -26.15 -3.83 9.68
N ARG A 2 -24.97 -3.53 10.26
CA ARG A 2 -23.71 -3.31 9.50
C ARG A 2 -22.43 -3.82 10.20
N TYR A 3 -22.55 -4.49 11.34
CA TYR A 3 -21.41 -4.79 12.24
C TYR A 3 -20.99 -6.28 12.20
N ILE A 4 -21.84 -7.16 11.67
CA ILE A 4 -21.57 -8.60 11.55
C ILE A 4 -20.37 -8.91 10.64
N PRO A 5 -20.19 -8.26 9.46
CA PRO A 5 -19.06 -8.61 8.60
C PRO A 5 -17.70 -8.18 9.19
N MET A 6 -17.63 -7.13 10.02
CA MET A 6 -16.37 -6.73 10.67
C MET A 6 -15.91 -7.73 11.73
N GLY A 7 -16.84 -8.38 12.44
CA GLY A 7 -16.51 -9.40 13.44
C GLY A 7 -15.91 -10.66 12.83
N LEU A 8 -16.49 -11.15 11.72
CA LEU A 8 -15.97 -12.31 11.00
C LEU A 8 -14.61 -12.04 10.35
N ILE A 9 -14.41 -10.84 9.79
CA ILE A 9 -13.12 -10.44 9.20
C ILE A 9 -12.02 -10.39 10.26
N ARG A 10 -12.30 -9.87 11.47
CA ARG A 10 -11.32 -9.86 12.57
C ARG A 10 -10.97 -11.26 13.07
N LEU A 11 -11.93 -12.18 13.10
CA LEU A 11 -11.67 -13.56 13.51
C LEU A 11 -10.80 -14.28 12.47
N TYR A 12 -11.10 -14.11 11.18
CA TYR A 12 -10.30 -14.62 10.07
C TYR A 12 -8.86 -14.05 10.07
N GLN A 13 -8.72 -12.74 10.30
CA GLN A 13 -7.41 -12.08 10.43
C GLN A 13 -6.56 -12.66 11.56
N LYS A 14 -7.18 -13.15 12.64
CA LYS A 14 -6.46 -13.60 13.83
C LYS A 14 -6.06 -15.08 13.78
N THR A 15 -6.77 -15.90 13.00
CA THR A 15 -6.53 -17.35 12.93
C THR A 15 -5.77 -17.79 11.69
N LEU A 16 -5.80 -17.02 10.60
CA LEU A 16 -5.21 -17.43 9.31
C LEU A 16 -4.16 -16.46 8.74
N SER A 17 -4.02 -15.24 9.25
CA SER A 17 -3.02 -14.30 8.72
C SER A 17 -1.71 -14.37 9.51
N PRO A 18 -0.60 -14.84 8.90
CA PRO A 18 0.74 -14.70 9.45
C PRO A 18 1.24 -13.25 9.27
N ASP A 19 0.46 -12.28 9.76
CA ASP A 19 0.77 -10.84 9.73
C ASP A 19 1.70 -10.40 10.87
N HIS A 20 2.18 -11.37 11.67
CA HIS A 20 3.28 -11.16 12.62
C HIS A 20 4.63 -11.64 12.07
N SER A 21 4.82 -11.64 10.75
CA SER A 21 6.16 -11.78 10.17
C SER A 21 6.84 -10.40 10.10
N PRO A 22 7.82 -10.09 10.97
CA PRO A 22 8.63 -8.87 10.89
C PRO A 22 9.48 -8.79 9.61
N LEU A 23 9.32 -9.74 8.70
CA LEU A 23 9.99 -9.87 7.42
C LEU A 23 9.31 -9.06 6.30
N MET A 24 8.00 -8.76 6.40
CA MET A 24 7.28 -7.96 5.39
C MET A 24 7.30 -6.45 5.64
N MET A 25 7.53 -6.01 6.88
CA MET A 25 7.78 -4.59 7.20
C MET A 25 9.23 -4.18 6.82
N ARG A 26 10.17 -5.13 6.78
CA ARG A 26 11.59 -4.87 6.52
C ARG A 26 11.96 -4.82 5.04
N LEU A 27 11.09 -5.30 4.15
CA LEU A 27 11.34 -5.33 2.70
C LEU A 27 10.91 -4.04 1.97
N LEU A 28 10.12 -3.17 2.60
CA LEU A 28 9.59 -1.95 1.97
C LEU A 28 10.44 -0.69 2.17
N SER A 29 11.51 -0.74 2.99
CA SER A 29 12.29 0.45 3.35
C SER A 29 13.72 0.48 2.79
N HIS A 30 14.09 -0.41 1.86
CA HIS A 30 15.46 -0.50 1.36
C HIS A 30 15.56 -0.70 -0.16
N GLY A 31 14.85 0.12 -0.93
CA GLY A 31 15.04 0.22 -2.38
C GLY A 31 14.64 1.60 -2.84
N VAL A 32 15.62 2.39 -3.32
CA VAL A 32 15.46 3.75 -3.85
C VAL A 32 14.17 3.84 -4.68
N CYS A 33 13.14 4.52 -4.15
CA CYS A 33 11.92 4.79 -4.89
C CYS A 33 12.31 5.53 -6.18
N ARG A 34 12.02 4.93 -7.33
CA ARG A 34 12.36 5.53 -8.63
C ARG A 34 11.45 6.69 -9.01
N PHE A 35 10.33 6.82 -8.34
CA PHE A 35 9.37 7.90 -8.57
C PHE A 35 9.41 8.92 -7.44
N TYR A 36 9.24 10.19 -7.80
CA TYR A 36 9.06 11.30 -6.87
C TYR A 36 7.63 11.87 -7.01
N PRO A 37 6.89 12.09 -5.91
CA PRO A 37 7.18 11.66 -4.54
C PRO A 37 7.26 10.12 -4.42
N THR A 38 7.83 9.65 -3.30
CA THR A 38 8.03 8.21 -3.04
C THR A 38 6.72 7.43 -3.09
N CYS A 39 6.76 6.11 -3.31
CA CYS A 39 5.54 5.30 -3.39
C CYS A 39 4.70 5.35 -2.11
N SER A 40 5.34 5.47 -0.94
CA SER A 40 4.64 5.64 0.35
C SER A 40 3.95 6.99 0.43
N GLU A 41 4.65 8.07 0.08
CA GLU A 41 4.14 9.44 0.08
C GLU A 41 2.99 9.62 -0.93
N TYR A 42 3.14 9.06 -2.13
CA TYR A 42 2.07 9.01 -3.12
C TYR A 42 0.85 8.26 -2.61
N THR A 43 1.06 7.13 -1.93
CA THR A 43 -0.05 6.33 -1.36
C THR A 43 -0.75 7.10 -0.26
N TYR A 44 0.00 7.79 0.61
CA TYR A 44 -0.55 8.64 1.67
C TYR A 44 -1.44 9.74 1.07
N GLN A 45 -0.91 10.51 0.13
CA GLN A 45 -1.65 11.59 -0.56
C GLN A 45 -2.87 11.07 -1.35
N ALA A 46 -2.73 9.91 -2.00
CA ALA A 46 -3.83 9.29 -2.74
C ALA A 46 -4.94 8.78 -1.80
N VAL A 47 -4.59 8.25 -0.63
CA VAL A 47 -5.56 7.83 0.40
C VAL A 47 -6.22 9.04 1.05
N GLU A 48 -5.48 10.13 1.29
CA GLU A 48 -6.03 11.38 1.80
C GLU A 48 -7.06 11.99 0.82
N LYS A 49 -6.75 11.98 -0.48
CA LYS A 49 -7.62 12.58 -1.52
C LYS A 49 -8.79 11.70 -1.95
N TYR A 50 -8.60 10.37 -2.03
CA TYR A 50 -9.57 9.44 -2.62
C TYR A 50 -10.08 8.36 -1.67
N GLY A 51 -9.62 8.33 -0.42
CA GLY A 51 -9.95 7.31 0.56
C GLY A 51 -9.14 6.02 0.39
N ILE A 52 -9.24 5.12 1.37
CA ILE A 52 -8.39 3.91 1.48
C ILE A 52 -8.54 2.97 0.27
N VAL A 53 -9.75 2.81 -0.27
CA VAL A 53 -10.01 1.87 -1.38
C VAL A 53 -9.34 2.36 -2.67
N LYS A 54 -9.62 3.60 -3.08
CA LYS A 54 -9.12 4.16 -4.35
C LYS A 54 -7.67 4.63 -4.22
N GLY A 55 -7.29 5.23 -3.10
CA GLY A 55 -5.91 5.62 -2.80
C GLY A 55 -4.98 4.42 -2.62
N GLY A 56 -5.45 3.36 -1.95
CA GLY A 56 -4.71 2.10 -1.83
C GLY A 56 -4.50 1.41 -3.17
N TRP A 57 -5.51 1.42 -4.05
CA TRP A 57 -5.39 0.89 -5.42
C TRP A 57 -4.36 1.67 -6.25
N LEU A 58 -4.38 3.00 -6.18
CA LEU A 58 -3.41 3.88 -6.87
C LEU A 58 -1.98 3.64 -6.35
N GLY A 59 -1.80 3.56 -5.05
CA GLY A 59 -0.52 3.27 -4.40
C GLY A 59 0.04 1.90 -4.78
N LEU A 60 -0.78 0.84 -4.70
CA LEU A 60 -0.38 -0.52 -5.04
C LEU A 60 0.02 -0.64 -6.52
N LYS A 61 -0.74 -0.02 -7.42
CA LYS A 61 -0.41 0.04 -8.86
C LYS A 61 0.96 0.70 -9.09
N ARG A 62 1.32 1.72 -8.31
CA ARG A 62 2.61 2.41 -8.40
C ARG A 62 3.75 1.56 -7.83
N ILE A 63 3.53 0.86 -6.72
CA ILE A 63 4.51 -0.05 -6.12
C ILE A 63 4.92 -1.15 -7.11
N VAL A 64 3.95 -1.75 -7.82
CA VAL A 64 4.23 -2.77 -8.87
C VAL A 64 5.08 -2.19 -10.02
N ARG A 65 4.91 -0.90 -10.35
CA ARG A 65 5.71 -0.21 -11.37
C ARG A 65 7.08 0.24 -10.86
N CYS A 66 7.29 0.29 -9.54
CA CYS A 66 8.55 0.70 -8.92
C CYS A 66 9.56 -0.46 -8.91
N ASN A 67 10.01 -0.88 -10.10
CA ASN A 67 10.98 -1.95 -10.30
C ASN A 67 12.28 -1.41 -10.95
N PRO A 68 13.42 -2.13 -10.85
CA PRO A 68 14.70 -1.67 -11.35
C PRO A 68 14.82 -1.57 -12.89
N PHE A 69 13.79 -1.95 -13.63
CA PHE A 69 13.73 -1.84 -15.09
C PHE A 69 12.90 -0.62 -15.55
N ASN A 70 12.27 0.11 -14.63
CA ASN A 70 11.50 1.31 -14.95
C ASN A 70 12.35 2.57 -14.72
N PRO A 71 12.49 3.50 -15.67
CA PRO A 71 13.37 4.68 -15.53
C PRO A 71 12.99 5.61 -14.37
N GLY A 72 11.78 5.49 -13.83
CA GLY A 72 11.30 6.38 -12.78
C GLY A 72 10.81 7.71 -13.34
N GLY A 73 10.54 8.68 -12.45
CA GLY A 73 10.07 10.00 -12.85
C GLY A 73 9.25 10.74 -11.79
N ILE A 74 8.84 11.96 -12.11
CA ILE A 74 7.95 12.75 -11.25
C ILE A 74 6.50 12.41 -11.63
N ASP A 75 5.73 11.87 -10.69
CA ASP A 75 4.34 11.49 -10.89
C ASP A 75 3.54 11.94 -9.66
N PRO A 76 2.92 13.13 -9.69
CA PRO A 76 2.10 13.63 -8.58
C PRO A 76 0.75 12.90 -8.53
N VAL A 77 0.12 12.89 -7.35
CA VAL A 77 -1.24 12.36 -7.22
C VAL A 77 -2.21 13.21 -8.05
N PRO A 78 -3.03 12.60 -8.94
CA PRO A 78 -4.04 13.32 -9.73
C PRO A 78 -5.12 13.93 -8.84
#